data_AF-A0A2E6ZZT6-F1
#
_entry.id   AF-A0A2E6ZZT6-F1
#
_cell.length_a   1.000
_cell.length_b   1.000
_cell.length_c   1.000
_cell.angle_alpha   90.00
_cell.angle_beta   90.00
_cell.angle_gamma   90.00
#
_symmetry.space_group_name_H-M   'P 1'
#
loop_
_entity.id
_entity.type
_entity.pdbx_description
1 polymer ?
#
loop_
_entity_poly.entity_id
_entity_poly.type
_entity_poly.pdbx_seq_one_letter_code
_entity_poly.pdbx_strand_id
1 'polypeptide(L)'
;MLPRWASIPTRIPRSSMPSGREASVQAVMQTRSDSIPRALAVGFGTTTLMWLCSYAAILQPGSLAGDLIFLLTLLVLVIGGGVAASLDKGCTGAGRATRRGIEVGFISAVINLLLVGSLLGSGMATLWCLGLFASSMVLGGLGGRLAWMGGFGLKTTVDTVNWPGAFTAVCSGLTFLMLVSGGIVTGFEAGLAVPDWPNSYGHNMLLYPLSEMVENLESGIFYEHAHRLTGMFVGLASMTLCVVLWACDRRMSVRLGGTLILLMVIGQGVLGGLRVTGVLTFSDDPDILSPSTALGVVHGVFGQVVFGGLVYLAAVTSWTWMHGPASKESPGARAGRILALWLLLLLLMQLVIGAVYRHLAMDLAIEGSRTGHILMGHIALAAIVMLLAIINGIRGMSTPAGKPILHRIGLALLILVVLQVLLGIAATIIVLGRGPDDPIPAIEVVVTSAHQANGGLLLAASVLMVAWQCRLEKSQGD
;
A
#
# COMPACT_ATOMS: atom_id res chain seq x y z
N MET A 1 -33.17 22.45 -19.25
CA MET A 1 -33.42 21.13 -19.86
C MET A 1 -32.13 20.32 -19.74
N LEU A 2 -32.09 19.35 -18.84
CA LEU A 2 -30.96 18.46 -18.59
C LEU A 2 -31.48 17.01 -18.57
N PRO A 3 -30.75 16.03 -19.12
CA PRO A 3 -31.29 14.72 -19.46
C PRO A 3 -31.51 13.82 -18.24
N ARG A 4 -32.68 13.16 -18.20
CA ARG A 4 -33.05 12.10 -17.26
C ARG A 4 -32.19 10.87 -17.51
N TRP A 5 -31.25 10.58 -16.60
CA TRP A 5 -30.58 9.29 -16.55
C TRP A 5 -31.45 8.29 -15.78
N ALA A 6 -31.97 7.32 -16.53
CA ALA A 6 -32.37 5.96 -16.15
C ALA A 6 -33.00 5.75 -14.76
N SER A 7 -34.33 5.66 -14.75
CA SER A 7 -35.11 4.96 -13.73
C SER A 7 -34.70 3.48 -13.63
N ILE A 8 -34.19 3.07 -12.47
CA ILE A 8 -33.95 1.66 -12.13
C ILE A 8 -35.32 0.97 -11.93
N PRO A 9 -35.63 -0.17 -12.57
CA PRO A 9 -36.88 -0.88 -12.34
C PRO A 9 -36.90 -1.52 -10.95
N THR A 10 -37.87 -1.13 -10.13
CA THR A 10 -38.24 -1.76 -8.86
C THR A 10 -39.09 -3.01 -9.12
N ARG A 11 -38.46 -4.13 -9.48
CA ARG A 11 -39.07 -5.46 -9.29
C ARG A 11 -38.02 -6.44 -8.80
N ILE A 12 -38.04 -6.68 -7.49
CA ILE A 12 -37.42 -7.85 -6.88
C ILE A 12 -38.33 -9.03 -7.25
N PRO A 13 -37.87 -10.03 -8.02
CA PRO A 13 -38.61 -11.28 -8.14
C PRO A 13 -38.63 -11.91 -6.75
N ARG A 14 -39.80 -12.33 -6.26
CA ARG A 14 -39.89 -13.18 -5.05
C ARG A 14 -39.00 -14.39 -5.30
N SER A 15 -37.85 -14.45 -4.63
CA SER A 15 -36.98 -15.62 -4.65
C SER A 15 -37.72 -16.75 -3.94
N SER A 16 -38.07 -17.80 -4.67
CA SER A 16 -38.26 -19.11 -4.04
C SER A 16 -37.00 -19.41 -3.22
N MET A 17 -37.15 -19.74 -1.94
CA MET A 17 -36.01 -20.19 -1.14
C MET A 17 -35.35 -21.38 -1.88
N PRO A 18 -34.02 -21.39 -2.05
CA PRO A 18 -33.36 -22.51 -2.71
C PRO A 18 -33.68 -23.79 -1.95
N SER A 19 -34.01 -24.86 -2.68
CA SER A 19 -34.12 -26.18 -2.06
C SER A 19 -32.83 -26.52 -1.31
N GLY A 20 -32.86 -27.38 -0.28
CA GLY A 20 -31.66 -27.71 0.52
C GLY A 20 -30.47 -28.22 -0.31
N ARG A 21 -30.73 -28.73 -1.52
CA ARG A 21 -29.70 -29.16 -2.49
C ARG A 21 -29.12 -27.99 -3.29
N GLU A 22 -29.90 -26.98 -3.64
CA GLU A 22 -29.41 -25.76 -4.30
C GLU A 22 -28.66 -24.85 -3.33
N ALA A 23 -29.12 -24.74 -2.08
CA ALA A 23 -28.41 -24.01 -1.03
C ALA A 23 -27.04 -24.65 -0.71
N SER A 24 -26.96 -25.99 -0.69
CA SER A 24 -25.69 -26.69 -0.50
C SER A 24 -24.76 -26.59 -1.71
N VAL A 25 -25.27 -26.62 -2.93
CA VAL A 25 -24.46 -26.39 -4.15
C VAL A 25 -23.96 -24.94 -4.22
N GLN A 26 -24.79 -23.95 -3.90
CA GLN A 26 -24.36 -22.55 -3.82
C GLN A 26 -23.31 -22.33 -2.71
N ALA A 27 -23.47 -22.94 -1.54
CA ALA A 27 -22.48 -22.88 -0.47
C ALA A 27 -21.14 -23.56 -0.86
N VAL A 28 -21.19 -24.69 -1.59
CA VAL A 28 -19.99 -25.37 -2.11
C VAL A 28 -19.29 -24.56 -3.21
N MET A 29 -20.06 -23.90 -4.09
CA MET A 29 -19.51 -23.00 -5.11
C MET A 29 -18.89 -21.74 -4.49
N GLN A 30 -19.53 -21.16 -3.48
CA GLN A 30 -19.04 -19.97 -2.78
C GLN A 30 -17.78 -20.28 -1.95
N THR A 31 -17.71 -21.46 -1.31
CA THR A 31 -16.50 -21.92 -0.60
C THR A 31 -15.32 -22.26 -1.52
N ARG A 32 -15.54 -22.69 -2.77
CA ARG A 32 -14.48 -22.81 -3.79
C ARG A 32 -14.04 -21.45 -4.33
N SER A 33 -14.98 -20.54 -4.59
CA SER A 33 -14.74 -19.19 -5.11
C SER A 33 -13.82 -18.34 -4.21
N ASP A 34 -13.89 -18.55 -2.90
CA ASP A 34 -13.15 -17.76 -1.92
C ASP A 34 -11.73 -18.29 -1.64
N SER A 35 -11.40 -19.50 -2.09
CA SER A 35 -10.15 -20.17 -1.72
C SER A 35 -8.91 -19.53 -2.35
N ILE A 36 -8.98 -19.13 -3.62
CA ILE A 36 -7.87 -18.50 -4.35
C ILE A 36 -7.62 -17.07 -3.85
N PRO A 37 -8.62 -16.16 -3.79
CA PRO A 37 -8.39 -14.81 -3.28
C PRO A 37 -7.91 -14.79 -1.82
N ARG A 38 -8.34 -15.76 -1.00
CA ARG A 38 -7.78 -15.95 0.35
C ARG A 38 -6.30 -16.29 0.33
N ALA A 39 -5.92 -17.30 -0.44
CA ALA A 39 -4.52 -17.72 -0.54
C ALA A 39 -3.64 -16.58 -1.04
N LEU A 40 -4.12 -15.81 -2.04
CA LEU A 40 -3.44 -14.61 -2.53
C LEU A 40 -3.34 -13.52 -1.46
N ALA A 41 -4.42 -13.20 -0.75
CA ALA A 41 -4.40 -12.20 0.32
C ALA A 41 -3.38 -12.56 1.41
N VAL A 42 -3.41 -13.79 1.91
CA VAL A 42 -2.47 -14.22 2.95
C VAL A 42 -1.05 -14.34 2.40
N GLY A 43 -0.86 -14.94 1.22
CA GLY A 43 0.45 -15.12 0.60
C GLY A 43 1.18 -13.81 0.28
N PHE A 44 0.48 -12.85 -0.34
CA PHE A 44 1.04 -11.52 -0.59
C PHE A 44 1.27 -10.75 0.70
N GLY A 45 0.34 -10.82 1.66
CA GLY A 45 0.48 -10.15 2.96
C GLY A 45 1.68 -10.67 3.76
N THR A 46 1.83 -12.00 3.82
CA THR A 46 2.98 -12.67 4.42
C THR A 46 4.27 -12.25 3.75
N THR A 47 4.34 -12.27 2.42
CA THR A 47 5.55 -11.89 1.69
C THR A 47 5.88 -10.40 1.87
N THR A 48 4.88 -9.54 1.94
CA THR A 48 5.04 -8.11 2.25
C THR A 48 5.70 -7.92 3.62
N LEU A 49 5.24 -8.64 4.64
CA LEU A 49 5.84 -8.60 5.98
C LEU A 49 7.26 -9.19 5.99
N MET A 50 7.51 -10.24 5.21
CA MET A 50 8.87 -10.78 5.03
C MET A 50 9.79 -9.72 4.43
N TRP A 51 9.40 -9.05 3.36
CA TRP A 51 10.21 -8.01 2.72
C TRP A 51 10.48 -6.83 3.66
N LEU A 52 9.49 -6.42 4.46
CA LEU A 52 9.68 -5.40 5.48
C LEU A 52 10.73 -5.82 6.53
N CYS A 53 10.66 -7.06 7.01
CA CYS A 53 11.64 -7.60 7.95
C CYS A 53 13.03 -7.72 7.29
N SER A 54 13.11 -8.23 6.06
CA SER A 54 14.37 -8.35 5.32
C SER A 54 15.02 -6.98 5.09
N TYR A 55 14.24 -5.97 4.72
CA TYR A 55 14.73 -4.60 4.58
C TYR A 55 15.34 -4.09 5.89
N ALA A 56 14.64 -4.27 7.02
CA ALA A 56 15.15 -3.87 8.33
C ALA A 56 16.39 -4.67 8.77
N ALA A 57 16.46 -5.96 8.45
CA ALA A 57 17.61 -6.80 8.76
C ALA A 57 18.87 -6.36 7.99
N ILE A 58 18.73 -6.03 6.70
CA ILE A 58 19.84 -5.61 5.85
C ILE A 58 20.46 -4.28 6.32
N LEU A 59 19.67 -3.40 6.92
CA LEU A 59 20.17 -2.14 7.49
C LEU A 59 21.06 -2.32 8.74
N GLN A 60 21.17 -3.55 9.27
CA GLN A 60 21.95 -3.83 10.49
C GLN A 60 22.87 -5.05 10.31
N PRO A 61 23.76 -5.05 9.30
CA PRO A 61 24.53 -6.23 8.92
C PRO A 61 25.48 -6.64 10.06
N GLY A 62 25.55 -7.95 10.32
CA GLY A 62 26.45 -8.52 11.34
C GLY A 62 26.05 -8.22 12.79
N SER A 63 24.90 -7.59 13.03
CA SER A 63 24.36 -7.37 14.37
C SER A 63 23.41 -8.50 14.79
N LEU A 64 23.39 -8.80 16.10
CA LEU A 64 22.41 -9.74 16.65
C LEU A 64 20.96 -9.31 16.33
N ALA A 65 20.68 -8.01 16.33
CA ALA A 65 19.36 -7.49 15.99
C ALA A 65 18.99 -7.82 14.53
N GLY A 66 19.92 -7.60 13.58
CA GLY A 66 19.75 -7.97 12.17
C GLY A 66 19.50 -9.47 12.00
N ASP A 67 20.28 -10.33 12.66
CA ASP A 67 20.11 -11.78 12.61
C ASP A 67 18.74 -12.24 13.17
N LEU A 68 18.31 -11.64 14.29
CA LEU A 68 16.99 -11.91 14.88
C LEU A 68 15.85 -11.46 13.97
N ILE A 69 15.98 -10.32 13.30
CA ILE A 69 14.99 -9.84 12.32
C ILE A 69 15.00 -10.74 11.07
N PHE A 70 16.16 -11.24 10.64
CA PHE A 70 16.22 -12.20 9.55
C PHE A 70 15.52 -13.51 9.91
N LEU A 71 15.73 -14.05 11.12
CA LEU A 71 14.98 -15.21 11.61
C LEU A 71 13.46 -14.95 11.70
N LEU A 72 13.07 -13.71 12.03
CA LEU A 72 11.67 -13.29 12.01
C LEU A 72 11.07 -13.41 10.60
N THR A 73 11.83 -13.23 9.52
CA THR A 73 11.30 -13.43 8.15
C THR A 73 10.81 -14.86 7.94
N LEU A 74 11.56 -15.86 8.41
CA LEU A 74 11.19 -17.27 8.35
C LEU A 74 9.98 -17.56 9.24
N LEU A 75 9.95 -16.97 10.44
CA LEU A 75 8.82 -17.11 11.36
C LEU A 75 7.54 -16.49 10.79
N VAL A 76 7.62 -15.33 10.13
CA VAL A 76 6.48 -14.69 9.44
C VAL A 76 5.87 -15.63 8.42
N LEU A 77 6.66 -16.42 7.71
CA LEU A 77 6.15 -17.41 6.76
C LEU A 77 5.40 -18.56 7.45
N VAL A 78 5.94 -19.07 8.57
CA VAL A 78 5.26 -20.07 9.41
C VAL A 78 3.95 -19.50 9.96
N ILE A 79 3.95 -18.28 10.48
CA ILE A 79 2.75 -17.58 10.95
C ILE A 79 1.74 -17.43 9.81
N GLY A 80 2.17 -17.01 8.63
CA GLY A 80 1.34 -16.88 7.44
C GLY A 80 0.63 -18.18 7.06
N GLY A 81 1.36 -19.29 7.09
CA GLY A 81 0.76 -20.62 6.87
C GLY A 81 -0.26 -21.02 7.94
N GLY A 82 0.02 -20.70 9.20
CA GLY A 82 -0.92 -20.90 10.31
C GLY A 82 -2.18 -20.05 10.19
N VAL A 83 -2.04 -18.79 9.81
CA VAL A 83 -3.13 -17.85 9.53
C VAL A 83 -4.00 -18.35 8.37
N ALA A 84 -3.41 -18.79 7.26
CA ALA A 84 -4.17 -19.32 6.13
C ALA A 84 -4.98 -20.58 6.49
N ALA A 85 -4.40 -21.47 7.30
CA ALA A 85 -5.11 -22.65 7.82
C ALA A 85 -6.27 -22.25 8.75
N SER A 86 -6.02 -21.30 9.66
CA SER A 86 -7.01 -20.84 10.64
C SER A 86 -8.18 -20.09 9.99
N LEU A 87 -7.93 -19.42 8.86
CA LEU A 87 -8.94 -18.69 8.10
C LEU A 87 -9.73 -19.56 7.10
N ASP A 88 -9.38 -20.84 6.93
CA ASP A 88 -10.13 -21.77 6.08
C ASP A 88 -11.24 -22.48 6.88
N LYS A 89 -12.48 -21.99 6.76
CA LYS A 89 -13.66 -22.54 7.47
C LYS A 89 -13.88 -24.05 7.27
N GLY A 90 -13.43 -24.61 6.15
CA GLY A 90 -13.52 -26.05 5.87
C GLY A 90 -12.34 -26.87 6.38
N CYS A 91 -11.42 -26.28 7.13
CA CYS A 91 -10.21 -26.93 7.61
C CYS A 91 -10.46 -27.73 8.88
N THR A 92 -10.91 -28.97 8.72
CA THR A 92 -11.15 -29.91 9.84
C THR A 92 -10.01 -30.90 10.05
N GLY A 93 -9.12 -31.05 9.06
CA GLY A 93 -8.08 -32.08 9.06
C GLY A 93 -6.67 -31.52 8.88
N ALA A 94 -5.72 -32.21 9.50
CA ALA A 94 -4.28 -32.00 9.42
C ALA A 94 -3.77 -31.72 8.00
N GLY A 95 -4.09 -32.59 7.04
CA GLY A 95 -3.60 -32.49 5.67
C GLY A 95 -4.11 -31.24 4.94
N ARG A 96 -5.36 -30.82 5.20
CA ARG A 96 -5.91 -29.59 4.62
C ARG A 96 -5.24 -28.36 5.21
N ALA A 97 -4.97 -28.35 6.52
CA ALA A 97 -4.27 -27.26 7.19
C ALA A 97 -2.84 -27.08 6.64
N THR A 98 -2.09 -28.18 6.55
CA THR A 98 -0.74 -28.19 5.95
C THR A 98 -0.79 -27.73 4.50
N ARG A 99 -1.77 -28.16 3.70
CA ARG A 99 -1.94 -27.70 2.32
C ARG A 99 -2.14 -26.18 2.22
N ARG A 100 -2.96 -25.57 3.10
CA ARG A 100 -3.12 -24.09 3.11
C ARG A 100 -1.82 -23.38 3.44
N GLY A 101 -1.04 -23.95 4.35
CA GLY A 101 0.32 -23.50 4.62
C GLY A 101 1.24 -23.58 3.40
N ILE A 102 1.23 -24.71 2.70
CA ILE A 102 2.02 -24.93 1.47
C ILE A 102 1.62 -23.93 0.38
N GLU A 103 0.33 -23.63 0.21
CA GLU A 103 -0.16 -22.63 -0.76
C GLU A 103 0.43 -21.23 -0.48
N VAL A 104 0.49 -20.81 0.79
CA VAL A 104 1.16 -19.56 1.19
C VAL A 104 2.64 -19.60 0.89
N GLY A 105 3.32 -20.69 1.24
CA GLY A 105 4.73 -20.92 0.95
C GLY A 105 5.06 -20.85 -0.53
N PHE A 106 4.21 -21.45 -1.38
CA PHE A 106 4.35 -21.42 -2.82
C PHE A 106 4.19 -20.00 -3.39
N ILE A 107 3.13 -19.28 -2.98
CA ILE A 107 2.91 -17.89 -3.42
C ILE A 107 4.09 -17.01 -3.00
N SER A 108 4.58 -17.18 -1.76
CA SER A 108 5.72 -16.43 -1.27
C SER A 108 7.00 -16.73 -2.05
N ALA A 109 7.28 -18.00 -2.36
CA ALA A 109 8.41 -18.39 -3.19
C ALA A 109 8.35 -17.75 -4.58
N VAL A 110 7.18 -17.75 -5.23
CA VAL A 110 6.99 -17.12 -6.55
C VAL A 110 7.30 -15.62 -6.49
N ILE A 111 6.80 -14.91 -5.48
CA ILE A 111 7.07 -13.48 -5.33
C ILE A 111 8.55 -13.22 -5.01
N ASN A 112 9.17 -14.05 -4.16
CA ASN A 112 10.58 -13.92 -3.79
C ASN A 112 11.55 -14.22 -4.94
N LEU A 113 11.09 -14.77 -6.07
CA LEU A 113 11.89 -14.80 -7.30
C LEU A 113 12.26 -13.39 -7.78
N LEU A 114 11.49 -12.36 -7.42
CA LEU A 114 11.86 -10.97 -7.69
C LEU A 114 13.20 -10.60 -7.02
N LEU A 115 13.50 -11.13 -5.82
CA LEU A 115 14.76 -10.89 -5.10
C LEU A 115 15.89 -11.82 -5.57
N VAL A 116 15.56 -13.10 -5.79
CA VAL A 116 16.56 -14.15 -6.05
C VAL A 116 16.99 -14.19 -7.53
N GLY A 117 16.40 -13.37 -8.40
CA GLY A 117 16.76 -13.26 -9.81
C GLY A 117 18.26 -13.06 -10.05
N SER A 118 18.92 -12.24 -9.23
CA SER A 118 20.36 -11.98 -9.28
C SER A 118 21.22 -13.23 -9.05
N LEU A 119 20.72 -14.20 -8.28
CA LEU A 119 21.39 -15.48 -8.04
C LEU A 119 21.23 -16.46 -9.20
N LEU A 120 20.34 -16.16 -10.16
CA LEU A 120 20.10 -17.00 -11.35
C LEU A 120 21.18 -16.86 -12.42
N GLY A 121 22.04 -15.84 -12.33
CA GLY A 121 23.24 -15.73 -13.17
C GLY A 121 24.36 -16.71 -12.77
N SER A 122 24.23 -17.40 -11.64
CA SER A 122 25.20 -18.39 -11.16
C SER A 122 24.90 -19.78 -11.72
N GLY A 123 25.92 -20.64 -11.84
CA GLY A 123 25.73 -22.06 -12.20
C GLY A 123 24.83 -22.85 -11.24
N MET A 124 24.43 -22.26 -10.11
CA MET A 124 23.56 -22.83 -9.08
C MET A 124 22.13 -22.29 -9.10
N ALA A 125 21.73 -21.55 -10.14
CA ALA A 125 20.40 -20.96 -10.29
C ALA A 125 19.24 -21.93 -9.97
N THR A 126 19.28 -23.12 -10.56
CA THR A 126 18.26 -24.16 -10.34
C THR A 126 18.20 -24.60 -8.88
N LEU A 127 19.35 -24.75 -8.22
CA LEU A 127 19.41 -25.16 -6.82
C LEU A 127 18.83 -24.07 -5.90
N TRP A 128 19.13 -22.81 -6.17
CA TRP A 128 18.55 -21.68 -5.44
C TRP A 128 17.03 -21.61 -5.60
N CYS A 129 16.51 -21.76 -6.82
CA CYS A 129 15.07 -21.84 -7.05
C CYS A 129 14.44 -23.01 -6.29
N LEU A 130 14.97 -24.22 -6.46
CA LEU A 130 14.42 -25.40 -5.79
C LEU A 130 14.47 -25.27 -4.26
N GLY A 131 15.57 -24.75 -3.73
CA GLY A 131 15.73 -24.45 -2.31
C GLY A 131 14.72 -23.43 -1.79
N LEU A 132 14.50 -22.34 -2.53
CA LEU A 132 13.50 -21.31 -2.19
C LEU A 132 12.08 -21.90 -2.13
N PHE A 133 11.68 -22.64 -3.16
CA PHE A 133 10.35 -23.26 -3.21
C PHE A 133 10.18 -24.31 -2.12
N ALA A 134 11.14 -25.23 -1.98
CA ALA A 134 11.09 -26.30 -0.98
C ALA A 134 11.03 -25.74 0.45
N SER A 135 11.96 -24.84 0.80
CA SER A 135 12.00 -24.23 2.14
C SER A 135 10.72 -23.44 2.44
N SER A 136 10.24 -22.63 1.50
CA SER A 136 9.05 -21.81 1.71
C SER A 136 7.79 -22.67 1.89
N MET A 137 7.61 -23.70 1.06
CA MET A 137 6.48 -24.63 1.15
C MET A 137 6.52 -25.46 2.45
N VAL A 138 7.71 -25.89 2.89
CA VAL A 138 7.90 -26.63 4.14
C VAL A 138 7.56 -25.74 5.34
N LEU A 139 8.10 -24.52 5.40
CA LEU A 139 7.85 -23.58 6.50
C LEU A 139 6.37 -23.17 6.57
N GLY A 140 5.76 -22.83 5.42
CA GLY A 140 4.33 -22.54 5.36
C GLY A 140 3.49 -23.74 5.81
N GLY A 141 3.81 -24.95 5.30
CA GLY A 141 3.13 -26.20 5.66
C GLY A 141 3.24 -26.55 7.14
N LEU A 142 4.42 -26.32 7.74
CA LEU A 142 4.65 -26.44 9.18
C LEU A 142 3.74 -25.49 9.96
N GLY A 143 3.65 -24.23 9.53
CA GLY A 143 2.72 -23.25 10.09
C GLY A 143 1.27 -23.73 10.11
N GLY A 144 0.79 -24.23 8.97
CA GLY A 144 -0.55 -24.80 8.86
C GLY A 144 -0.76 -26.01 9.79
N ARG A 145 0.25 -26.88 9.92
CA ARG A 145 0.22 -28.05 10.82
C ARG A 145 0.13 -27.62 12.28
N LEU A 146 0.94 -26.67 12.71
CA LEU A 146 0.97 -26.13 14.06
C LEU A 146 -0.35 -25.46 14.44
N ALA A 147 -0.95 -24.70 13.51
CA ALA A 147 -2.25 -24.08 13.73
C ALA A 147 -3.35 -25.12 13.96
N TRP A 148 -3.36 -26.21 13.20
CA TRP A 148 -4.31 -27.32 13.40
C TRP A 148 -4.12 -28.02 14.74
N MET A 149 -2.90 -28.12 15.25
CA MET A 149 -2.61 -28.67 16.59
C MET A 149 -3.04 -27.73 17.74
N GLY A 150 -3.63 -26.58 17.43
CA GLY A 150 -4.03 -25.57 18.41
C GLY A 150 -2.91 -24.60 18.79
N GLY A 151 -1.74 -24.68 18.14
CA GLY A 151 -0.55 -23.90 18.50
C GLY A 151 -0.66 -22.38 18.27
N PHE A 152 -1.67 -21.93 17.52
CA PHE A 152 -1.81 -20.51 17.15
C PHE A 152 -2.94 -19.77 17.88
N GLY A 153 -3.86 -20.46 18.56
CA GLY A 153 -4.92 -19.83 19.37
C GLY A 153 -5.84 -18.84 18.64
N LEU A 154 -5.73 -18.68 17.32
CA LEU A 154 -6.46 -17.71 16.50
C LEU A 154 -7.93 -18.13 16.37
N LYS A 155 -8.75 -17.76 17.36
CA LYS A 155 -10.21 -17.73 17.23
C LYS A 155 -10.61 -16.52 16.39
N THR A 156 -10.50 -16.64 15.08
CA THR A 156 -11.00 -15.59 14.18
C THR A 156 -12.46 -15.87 13.86
N THR A 157 -13.33 -14.90 14.11
CA THR A 157 -14.69 -14.91 13.56
C THR A 157 -14.60 -14.54 12.08
N VAL A 158 -14.25 -15.52 11.23
CA VAL A 158 -14.05 -15.36 9.76
C VAL A 158 -15.38 -15.19 9.01
N ASP A 159 -16.49 -14.96 9.72
CA ASP A 159 -17.82 -14.90 9.12
C ASP A 159 -18.07 -13.63 8.30
N THR A 160 -17.16 -12.65 8.37
CA THR A 160 -17.37 -11.29 7.85
C THR A 160 -16.23 -10.79 6.94
N VAL A 161 -15.53 -11.69 6.23
CA VAL A 161 -14.43 -11.31 5.30
C VAL A 161 -14.88 -11.48 3.84
N ASN A 162 -14.66 -10.44 3.02
CA ASN A 162 -14.64 -10.57 1.57
C ASN A 162 -13.19 -10.67 1.11
N TRP A 163 -12.80 -11.81 0.54
CA TRP A 163 -11.40 -12.08 0.22
C TRP A 163 -10.81 -11.21 -0.91
N PRO A 164 -11.54 -10.92 -2.01
CA PRO A 164 -11.10 -9.90 -2.96
C PRO A 164 -10.82 -8.54 -2.30
N GLY A 165 -11.69 -8.11 -1.38
CA GLY A 165 -11.48 -6.89 -0.61
C GLY A 165 -10.31 -6.96 0.37
N ALA A 166 -10.12 -8.10 1.04
CA ALA A 166 -8.96 -8.34 1.89
C ALA A 166 -7.65 -8.30 1.08
N PHE A 167 -7.62 -8.89 -0.11
CA PHE A 167 -6.47 -8.81 -1.01
C PHE A 167 -6.22 -7.38 -1.49
N THR A 168 -7.29 -6.62 -1.79
CA THR A 168 -7.18 -5.20 -2.12
C THR A 168 -6.54 -4.42 -0.97
N ALA A 169 -6.95 -4.67 0.28
CA ALA A 169 -6.36 -4.03 1.46
C ALA A 169 -4.88 -4.39 1.67
N VAL A 170 -4.49 -5.64 1.39
CA VAL A 170 -3.08 -6.06 1.37
C VAL A 170 -2.29 -5.29 0.31
N CYS A 171 -2.84 -5.13 -0.90
CA CYS A 171 -2.22 -4.31 -1.95
C CYS A 171 -2.06 -2.85 -1.49
N SER A 172 -3.08 -2.27 -0.84
CA SER A 172 -2.98 -0.93 -0.24
C SER A 172 -1.86 -0.84 0.80
N GLY A 173 -1.72 -1.85 1.66
CA GLY A 173 -0.65 -1.93 2.66
C GLY A 173 0.75 -2.01 2.02
N LEU A 174 0.91 -2.84 0.99
CA LEU A 174 2.15 -2.92 0.22
C LEU A 174 2.48 -1.59 -0.47
N THR A 175 1.50 -0.93 -1.09
CA THR A 175 1.69 0.41 -1.69
C THR A 175 2.02 1.47 -0.63
N PHE A 176 1.48 1.36 0.59
CA PHE A 176 1.89 2.23 1.68
C PHE A 176 3.36 2.05 2.05
N LEU A 177 3.86 0.80 2.12
CA LEU A 177 5.28 0.53 2.32
C LEU A 177 6.13 1.07 1.15
N MET A 178 5.65 0.96 -0.08
CA MET A 178 6.27 1.59 -1.24
C MET A 178 6.41 3.11 -1.06
N LEU A 179 5.37 3.79 -0.56
CA LEU A 179 5.44 5.23 -0.24
C LEU A 179 6.48 5.53 0.85
N VAL A 180 6.53 4.73 1.92
CA VAL A 180 7.53 4.89 2.99
C VAL A 180 8.94 4.74 2.42
N SER A 181 9.20 3.71 1.62
CA SER A 181 10.51 3.50 0.99
C SER A 181 10.89 4.65 0.04
N GLY A 182 9.94 5.21 -0.71
CA GLY A 182 10.19 6.40 -1.55
C GLY A 182 10.52 7.65 -0.73
N GLY A 183 9.89 7.82 0.43
CA GLY A 183 10.25 8.84 1.41
C GLY A 183 11.69 8.71 1.91
N ILE A 184 12.13 7.47 2.18
CA ILE A 184 13.49 7.15 2.62
C ILE A 184 14.50 7.43 1.50
N VAL A 185 14.24 6.95 0.27
CA VAL A 185 15.09 7.21 -0.92
C VAL A 185 15.26 8.70 -1.14
N THR A 186 14.17 9.47 -1.06
CA THR A 186 14.23 10.92 -1.23
C THR A 186 14.96 11.60 -0.06
N GLY A 187 14.84 11.07 1.16
CA GLY A 187 15.45 11.67 2.35
C GLY A 187 16.96 11.46 2.44
N PHE A 188 17.45 10.31 1.98
CA PHE A 188 18.88 10.07 1.80
C PHE A 188 19.43 10.64 0.48
N GLU A 189 18.62 11.38 -0.29
CA GLU A 189 18.98 11.87 -1.63
C GLU A 189 19.45 10.76 -2.59
N ALA A 190 19.06 9.52 -2.31
CA ALA A 190 19.49 8.32 -3.01
C ALA A 190 18.73 8.09 -4.32
N GLY A 191 17.82 8.98 -4.73
CA GLY A 191 16.91 8.76 -5.86
C GLY A 191 17.54 8.85 -7.26
N LEU A 192 18.86 9.03 -7.34
CA LEU A 192 19.69 9.01 -8.54
C LEU A 192 20.99 8.19 -8.32
N ALA A 193 21.04 7.38 -7.25
CA ALA A 193 22.16 6.49 -6.94
C ALA A 193 22.28 5.32 -7.95
N VAL A 194 21.25 5.06 -8.76
CA VAL A 194 21.24 4.15 -9.90
C VAL A 194 20.83 4.96 -11.13
N PRO A 195 21.77 5.28 -12.05
CA PRO A 195 21.56 6.32 -13.07
C PRO A 195 20.69 5.89 -14.25
N ASP A 196 20.49 4.59 -14.46
CA ASP A 196 19.77 4.03 -15.60
C ASP A 196 18.40 3.45 -15.20
N TRP A 197 17.51 3.30 -16.19
CA TRP A 197 16.23 2.59 -16.07
C TRP A 197 15.78 2.15 -17.48
N PRO A 198 15.17 0.96 -17.68
CA PRO A 198 14.67 -0.01 -16.69
C PRO A 198 15.74 -0.97 -16.13
N ASN A 199 17.01 -0.73 -16.46
CA ASN A 199 18.14 -1.50 -15.95
C ASN A 199 18.63 -0.96 -14.59
N SER A 200 19.67 -1.59 -14.05
CA SER A 200 20.46 -1.09 -12.93
C SER A 200 21.92 -1.40 -13.24
N TYR A 201 22.69 -0.36 -13.57
CA TYR A 201 24.08 -0.46 -14.03
C TYR A 201 24.23 -1.40 -15.25
N GLY A 202 23.34 -1.28 -16.23
CA GLY A 202 23.34 -2.10 -17.44
C GLY A 202 22.83 -3.54 -17.26
N HIS A 203 22.66 -4.00 -16.01
CA HIS A 203 21.99 -5.27 -15.70
C HIS A 203 20.47 -5.10 -15.77
N ASN A 204 19.77 -6.17 -16.17
CA ASN A 204 18.33 -6.23 -15.90
C ASN A 204 18.09 -6.04 -14.40
N MET A 205 17.11 -5.21 -14.02
CA MET A 205 16.83 -4.86 -12.63
C MET A 205 16.64 -6.08 -11.71
N LEU A 206 16.07 -7.19 -12.20
CA LEU A 206 15.90 -8.42 -11.41
C LEU A 206 17.18 -9.24 -11.25
N LEU A 207 18.18 -8.97 -12.10
CA LEU A 207 19.45 -9.71 -12.14
C LEU A 207 20.62 -8.93 -11.52
N TYR A 208 20.38 -7.69 -11.07
CA TYR A 208 21.41 -6.87 -10.44
C TYR A 208 21.96 -7.55 -9.18
N PRO A 209 23.29 -7.71 -9.01
CA PRO A 209 23.86 -8.48 -7.91
C PRO A 209 23.49 -7.95 -6.53
N LEU A 210 22.89 -8.80 -5.69
CA LEU A 210 22.54 -8.42 -4.31
C LEU A 210 23.77 -8.04 -3.47
N SER A 211 24.94 -8.63 -3.78
CA SER A 211 26.20 -8.28 -3.10
C SER A 211 26.60 -6.83 -3.36
N GLU A 212 26.45 -6.35 -4.60
CA GLU A 212 26.75 -4.96 -4.99
C GLU A 212 25.69 -4.01 -4.42
N MET A 213 24.42 -4.45 -4.36
CA MET A 213 23.34 -3.67 -3.76
C MET A 213 23.59 -3.34 -2.28
N VAL A 214 24.21 -4.24 -1.51
CA VAL A 214 24.41 -4.09 -0.05
C VAL A 214 25.86 -3.79 0.34
N GLU A 215 26.77 -3.67 -0.63
CA GLU A 215 28.21 -3.49 -0.38
C GLU A 215 28.50 -2.23 0.45
N ASN A 216 27.88 -1.11 0.06
CA ASN A 216 28.01 0.15 0.78
C ASN A 216 26.64 0.83 0.91
N LEU A 217 26.05 0.79 2.12
CA LEU A 217 24.77 1.43 2.40
C LEU A 217 24.82 2.96 2.25
N GLU A 218 25.99 3.59 2.40
CA GLU A 218 26.16 5.04 2.25
C GLU A 218 26.06 5.49 0.78
N SER A 219 26.25 4.58 -0.17
CA SER A 219 26.14 4.88 -1.61
C SER A 219 24.73 5.22 -2.08
N GLY A 220 23.70 4.92 -1.28
CA GLY A 220 22.31 5.09 -1.69
C GLY A 220 21.74 3.95 -2.54
N ILE A 221 22.59 3.10 -3.14
CA ILE A 221 22.20 2.05 -4.10
C ILE A 221 21.18 1.08 -3.48
N PHE A 222 21.41 0.63 -2.25
CA PHE A 222 20.47 -0.25 -1.53
C PHE A 222 19.06 0.35 -1.49
N TYR A 223 18.95 1.61 -1.06
CA TYR A 223 17.67 2.28 -0.87
C TYR A 223 16.93 2.41 -2.19
N GLU A 224 17.62 2.88 -3.24
CA GLU A 224 17.00 3.09 -4.54
C GLU A 224 16.60 1.75 -5.19
N HIS A 225 17.50 0.78 -5.21
CA HIS A 225 17.21 -0.51 -5.84
C HIS A 225 16.12 -1.28 -5.08
N ALA A 226 16.13 -1.27 -3.74
CA ALA A 226 15.07 -1.87 -2.94
C ALA A 226 13.70 -1.23 -3.21
N HIS A 227 13.67 0.09 -3.39
CA HIS A 227 12.46 0.82 -3.76
C HIS A 227 11.95 0.41 -5.15
N ARG A 228 12.83 0.36 -6.15
CA ARG A 228 12.50 -0.10 -7.52
C ARG A 228 11.94 -1.53 -7.52
N LEU A 229 12.58 -2.44 -6.77
CA LEU A 229 12.16 -3.83 -6.63
C LEU A 229 10.81 -3.97 -5.91
N THR A 230 10.57 -3.17 -4.86
CA THR A 230 9.26 -3.07 -4.20
C THR A 230 8.20 -2.52 -5.17
N GLY A 231 8.57 -1.59 -6.05
CA GLY A 231 7.72 -1.10 -7.14
C GLY A 231 7.29 -2.20 -8.11
N MET A 232 8.19 -3.10 -8.50
CA MET A 232 7.84 -4.29 -9.28
C MET A 232 6.90 -5.22 -8.53
N PHE A 233 7.08 -5.39 -7.22
CA PHE A 233 6.17 -6.17 -6.39
C PHE A 233 4.76 -5.53 -6.33
N VAL A 234 4.66 -4.20 -6.18
CA VAL A 234 3.39 -3.45 -6.31
C VAL A 234 2.76 -3.66 -7.69
N GLY A 235 3.56 -3.64 -8.76
CA GLY A 235 3.13 -3.96 -10.12
C GLY A 235 2.49 -5.34 -10.23
N LEU A 236 3.19 -6.38 -9.77
CA LEU A 236 2.69 -7.76 -9.74
C LEU A 236 1.41 -7.90 -8.90
N ALA A 237 1.36 -7.26 -7.74
CA ALA A 237 0.20 -7.26 -6.86
C ALA A 237 -1.01 -6.59 -7.53
N SER A 238 -0.82 -5.43 -8.18
CA SER A 238 -1.88 -4.71 -8.89
C SER A 238 -2.42 -5.47 -10.10
N MET A 239 -1.55 -6.17 -10.84
CA MET A 239 -1.95 -7.04 -11.95
C MET A 239 -2.76 -8.23 -11.45
N THR A 240 -2.28 -8.90 -10.40
CA THR A 240 -3.00 -10.00 -9.76
C THR A 240 -4.35 -9.54 -9.21
N LEU A 241 -4.40 -8.36 -8.58
CA LEU A 241 -5.62 -7.76 -8.07
C LEU A 241 -6.62 -7.50 -9.20
N CYS A 242 -6.18 -6.92 -10.32
CA CYS A 242 -7.03 -6.70 -11.49
C CYS A 242 -7.68 -8.01 -11.95
N VAL A 243 -6.87 -9.08 -12.13
CA VAL A 243 -7.37 -10.41 -12.50
C VAL A 243 -8.38 -10.95 -11.48
N VAL A 244 -8.08 -10.85 -10.17
CA VAL A 244 -8.99 -11.30 -9.10
C VAL A 244 -10.31 -10.54 -9.13
N LEU A 245 -10.30 -9.22 -9.29
CA LEU A 245 -11.52 -8.41 -9.33
C LEU A 245 -12.37 -8.72 -10.57
N TRP A 246 -11.75 -8.96 -11.73
CA TRP A 246 -12.46 -9.40 -12.93
C TRP A 246 -13.05 -10.81 -12.79
N ALA A 247 -12.35 -11.73 -12.15
CA ALA A 247 -12.79 -13.10 -11.96
C ALA A 247 -13.88 -13.24 -10.87
N CYS A 248 -13.77 -12.49 -9.77
CA CYS A 248 -14.57 -12.71 -8.57
C CYS A 248 -15.68 -11.68 -8.32
N ASP A 249 -15.53 -10.43 -8.76
CA ASP A 249 -16.56 -9.39 -8.54
C ASP A 249 -17.46 -9.26 -9.78
N ARG A 250 -18.77 -9.09 -9.59
CA ARG A 250 -19.74 -8.91 -10.70
C ARG A 250 -19.99 -7.43 -11.05
N ARG A 251 -19.61 -6.49 -10.17
CA ARG A 251 -19.86 -5.07 -10.35
C ARG A 251 -18.87 -4.49 -11.34
N MET A 252 -19.36 -3.97 -12.46
CA MET A 252 -18.50 -3.39 -13.50
C MET A 252 -17.64 -2.22 -12.97
N SER A 253 -18.17 -1.40 -12.07
CA SER A 253 -17.41 -0.32 -11.44
C SER A 253 -16.18 -0.80 -10.67
N VAL A 254 -16.25 -1.95 -9.99
CA VAL A 254 -15.11 -2.53 -9.25
C VAL A 254 -14.06 -3.07 -10.22
N ARG A 255 -14.49 -3.72 -11.30
CA ARG A 255 -13.61 -4.25 -12.35
C ARG A 255 -12.86 -3.14 -13.09
N LEU A 256 -13.57 -2.10 -13.49
CA LEU A 256 -12.98 -0.90 -14.09
C LEU A 256 -12.09 -0.17 -13.08
N GLY A 257 -12.47 -0.12 -11.80
CA GLY A 257 -11.62 0.43 -10.73
C GLY A 257 -10.30 -0.32 -10.60
N GLY A 258 -10.31 -1.66 -10.59
CA GLY A 258 -9.09 -2.48 -10.58
C GLY A 258 -8.22 -2.28 -11.83
N THR A 259 -8.86 -2.14 -13.00
CA THR A 259 -8.17 -1.85 -14.26
C THR A 259 -7.51 -0.48 -14.23
N LEU A 260 -8.22 0.54 -13.73
CA LEU A 260 -7.69 1.89 -13.57
C LEU A 260 -6.49 1.90 -12.62
N ILE A 261 -6.57 1.22 -11.47
CA ILE A 261 -5.43 1.10 -10.55
C ILE A 261 -4.22 0.48 -11.25
N LEU A 262 -4.39 -0.61 -12.00
CA LEU A 262 -3.30 -1.21 -12.76
C LEU A 262 -2.66 -0.21 -13.74
N LEU A 263 -3.49 0.53 -14.51
CA LEU A 263 -2.99 1.55 -15.43
C LEU A 263 -2.25 2.67 -14.71
N MET A 264 -2.73 3.12 -13.54
CA MET A 264 -2.05 4.13 -12.73
C MET A 264 -0.71 3.61 -12.19
N VAL A 265 -0.62 2.34 -11.79
CA VAL A 265 0.63 1.71 -11.32
C VAL A 265 1.64 1.57 -12.46
N ILE A 266 1.20 1.22 -13.68
CA ILE A 266 2.06 1.22 -14.88
C ILE A 266 2.59 2.64 -15.14
N GLY A 267 1.71 3.64 -15.12
CA GLY A 267 2.09 5.05 -15.27
C GLY A 267 3.08 5.49 -14.19
N GLN A 268 2.91 5.05 -12.94
CA GLN A 268 3.83 5.29 -11.84
C GLN A 268 5.22 4.71 -12.11
N GLY A 269 5.32 3.47 -12.58
CA GLY A 269 6.59 2.85 -12.96
C GLY A 269 7.31 3.60 -14.07
N VAL A 270 6.58 4.04 -15.10
CA VAL A 270 7.12 4.84 -16.21
C VAL A 270 7.60 6.21 -15.70
N LEU A 271 6.80 6.92 -14.90
CA LEU A 271 7.20 8.20 -14.32
C LEU A 271 8.43 8.06 -13.40
N GLY A 272 8.50 6.97 -12.64
CA GLY A 272 9.64 6.66 -11.77
C GLY A 272 10.93 6.36 -12.55
N GLY A 273 10.83 5.74 -13.72
CA GLY A 273 11.96 5.58 -14.64
C GLY A 273 12.37 6.89 -15.30
N LEU A 274 11.41 7.61 -15.87
CA LEU A 274 11.65 8.84 -16.61
C LEU A 274 12.18 9.98 -15.74
N ARG A 275 11.88 10.01 -14.44
CA ARG A 275 12.47 11.02 -13.55
C ARG A 275 13.98 10.80 -13.35
N VAL A 276 14.46 9.58 -13.54
CA VAL A 276 15.89 9.23 -13.48
C VAL A 276 16.54 9.48 -14.83
N THR A 277 15.97 8.99 -15.93
CA THR A 277 16.62 9.03 -17.25
C THR A 277 16.30 10.28 -18.08
N GLY A 278 15.21 11.00 -17.78
CA GLY A 278 14.70 12.12 -18.57
C GLY A 278 13.98 11.73 -19.87
N VAL A 279 14.42 10.64 -20.50
CA VAL A 279 13.92 10.12 -21.76
C VAL A 279 13.68 8.61 -21.68
N LEU A 280 12.80 8.08 -22.55
CA LEU A 280 12.64 6.62 -22.68
C LEU A 280 13.89 6.05 -23.37
N THR A 281 14.74 5.37 -22.60
CA THR A 281 15.98 4.77 -23.06
C THR A 281 16.26 3.46 -22.34
N PHE A 282 17.16 2.65 -22.88
CA PHE A 282 17.78 1.51 -22.21
C PHE A 282 19.28 1.73 -21.97
N SER A 283 19.80 2.90 -22.37
CA SER A 283 21.20 3.28 -22.23
C SER A 283 21.50 3.74 -20.80
N ASP A 284 22.69 3.42 -20.33
CA ASP A 284 23.33 3.94 -19.11
C ASP A 284 24.31 5.07 -19.41
N ASP A 285 24.42 5.49 -20.67
CA ASP A 285 25.28 6.59 -21.12
C ASP A 285 24.87 7.95 -20.51
N PRO A 286 25.70 8.56 -19.65
CA PRO A 286 25.41 9.84 -19.01
C PRO A 286 25.11 10.99 -19.99
N ASP A 287 25.63 10.94 -21.22
CA ASP A 287 25.42 12.01 -22.22
C ASP A 287 23.98 12.04 -22.75
N ILE A 288 23.22 10.95 -22.58
CA ILE A 288 21.82 10.81 -23.00
C ILE A 288 20.86 11.10 -21.84
N LEU A 289 21.31 10.90 -20.60
CA LEU A 289 20.48 10.96 -19.41
C LEU A 289 20.26 12.41 -18.96
N SER A 290 19.01 12.75 -18.66
CA SER A 290 18.62 14.09 -18.21
C SER A 290 17.60 14.03 -17.06
N PRO A 291 18.04 13.70 -15.84
CA PRO A 291 17.15 13.57 -14.68
C PRO A 291 16.21 14.77 -14.52
N SER A 292 14.96 14.51 -14.13
CA SER A 292 13.92 15.54 -14.07
C SER A 292 13.25 15.62 -12.71
N THR A 293 13.49 16.73 -12.03
CA THR A 293 12.89 17.02 -10.73
C THR A 293 11.39 17.28 -10.82
N ALA A 294 10.93 17.89 -11.91
CA ALA A 294 9.50 18.04 -12.18
C ALA A 294 8.80 16.67 -12.26
N LEU A 295 9.40 15.71 -12.97
CA LEU A 295 8.89 14.34 -13.00
C LEU A 295 8.98 13.67 -11.63
N GLY A 296 10.01 13.96 -10.83
CA GLY A 296 10.11 13.52 -9.44
C GLY A 296 8.94 13.99 -8.57
N VAL A 297 8.61 15.28 -8.64
CA VAL A 297 7.45 15.87 -7.94
C VAL A 297 6.15 15.20 -8.39
N VAL A 298 5.94 15.07 -9.70
CA VAL A 298 4.72 14.45 -10.26
C VAL A 298 4.62 12.98 -9.86
N HIS A 299 5.72 12.23 -9.96
CA HIS A 299 5.79 10.82 -9.55
C HIS A 299 5.42 10.67 -8.07
N GLY A 300 6.06 11.45 -7.18
CA GLY A 300 5.81 11.39 -5.74
C GLY A 300 4.37 11.74 -5.35
N VAL A 301 3.79 12.78 -5.93
CA VAL A 301 2.39 13.16 -5.68
C VAL A 301 1.43 12.11 -6.25
N PHE A 302 1.67 11.66 -7.48
CA PHE A 302 0.78 10.68 -8.13
C PHE A 302 0.82 9.31 -7.41
N GLY A 303 1.93 8.95 -6.77
CA GLY A 303 2.02 7.74 -5.94
C GLY A 303 1.06 7.77 -4.75
N GLN A 304 0.90 8.93 -4.10
CA GLN A 304 -0.08 9.14 -3.04
C GLN A 304 -1.52 9.01 -3.55
N VAL A 305 -1.79 9.48 -4.77
CA VAL A 305 -3.10 9.33 -5.42
C VAL A 305 -3.41 7.87 -5.72
N VAL A 306 -2.43 7.09 -6.21
CA VAL A 306 -2.58 5.64 -6.40
C VAL A 306 -2.92 4.94 -5.09
N PHE A 307 -2.20 5.27 -4.01
CA PHE A 307 -2.48 4.73 -2.68
C PHE A 307 -3.91 5.07 -2.21
N GLY A 308 -4.34 6.32 -2.34
CA GLY A 308 -5.71 6.74 -2.01
C GLY A 308 -6.77 5.98 -2.82
N GLY A 309 -6.51 5.74 -4.12
CA GLY A 309 -7.38 4.95 -4.99
C GLY A 309 -7.48 3.48 -4.57
N LEU A 310 -6.37 2.86 -4.18
CA LEU A 310 -6.34 1.50 -3.63
C LEU A 310 -7.11 1.41 -2.30
N VAL A 311 -6.95 2.39 -1.40
CA VAL A 311 -7.72 2.46 -0.14
C VAL A 311 -9.22 2.61 -0.40
N TYR A 312 -9.61 3.47 -1.36
CA TYR A 312 -11.00 3.59 -1.79
C TYR A 312 -11.55 2.26 -2.32
N LEU A 313 -10.80 1.59 -3.20
CA LEU A 313 -11.21 0.30 -3.78
C LEU A 313 -11.32 -0.78 -2.71
N ALA A 314 -10.40 -0.80 -1.74
CA ALA A 314 -10.45 -1.69 -0.57
C ALA A 314 -11.72 -1.45 0.27
N ALA A 315 -12.13 -0.19 0.45
CA ALA A 315 -13.38 0.13 1.13
C ALA A 315 -14.60 -0.40 0.37
N VAL A 316 -14.71 -0.15 -0.94
CA VAL A 316 -15.85 -0.55 -1.80
C VAL A 316 -15.98 -2.07 -1.93
N THR A 317 -14.87 -2.80 -1.83
CA THR A 317 -14.81 -4.27 -1.87
C THR A 317 -14.88 -4.90 -0.49
N SER A 318 -14.87 -4.12 0.59
CA SER A 318 -14.97 -4.64 1.96
C SER A 318 -16.33 -5.27 2.25
N TRP A 319 -16.34 -6.27 3.14
CA TRP A 319 -17.59 -6.87 3.63
C TRP A 319 -18.54 -5.84 4.23
N THR A 320 -18.00 -4.91 5.03
CA THR A 320 -18.75 -3.81 5.66
C THR A 320 -19.45 -2.92 4.65
N TRP A 321 -18.86 -2.69 3.47
CA TRP A 321 -19.49 -1.83 2.45
C TRP A 321 -20.67 -2.54 1.78
N MET A 322 -20.51 -3.83 1.51
CA MET A 322 -21.50 -4.64 0.81
C MET A 322 -22.69 -5.02 1.71
N HIS A 323 -22.43 -5.34 2.98
CA HIS A 323 -23.44 -5.85 3.92
C HIS A 323 -23.78 -4.87 5.04
N GLY A 324 -23.10 -3.72 5.08
CA GLY A 324 -23.37 -2.67 6.06
C GLY A 324 -24.72 -1.98 5.85
N PRO A 325 -25.12 -1.13 6.81
CA PRO A 325 -26.44 -0.51 6.80
C PRO A 325 -26.71 0.27 5.52
N ALA A 326 -27.98 0.28 5.11
CA ALA A 326 -28.43 1.14 4.03
C ALA A 326 -28.22 2.62 4.39
N SER A 327 -28.06 3.46 3.37
CA SER A 327 -27.95 4.90 3.57
C SER A 327 -29.19 5.46 4.27
N LYS A 328 -28.98 6.36 5.23
CA LYS A 328 -30.05 7.05 5.96
C LYS A 328 -29.95 8.55 5.75
N GLU A 329 -31.09 9.24 5.79
CA GLU A 329 -31.09 10.70 5.83
C GLU A 329 -30.39 11.19 7.09
N SER A 330 -29.55 12.21 6.96
CA SER A 330 -28.83 12.80 8.08
C SER A 330 -28.85 14.33 7.97
N PRO A 331 -29.27 15.05 9.02
CA PRO A 331 -29.12 16.50 9.07
C PRO A 331 -27.65 16.88 8.81
N GLY A 332 -27.43 17.83 7.91
CA GLY A 332 -26.08 18.29 7.57
C GLY A 332 -25.24 17.33 6.72
N ALA A 333 -25.80 16.26 6.16
CA ALA A 333 -25.09 15.32 5.26
C ALA A 333 -24.38 16.04 4.10
N ARG A 334 -25.08 16.96 3.43
CA ARG A 334 -24.51 17.76 2.33
C ARG A 334 -23.32 18.60 2.78
N ALA A 335 -23.45 19.29 3.91
CA ALA A 335 -22.35 20.08 4.47
C ALA A 335 -21.16 19.20 4.86
N GLY A 336 -21.41 18.00 5.41
CA GLY A 336 -20.37 17.03 5.74
C GLY A 336 -19.58 16.60 4.51
N ARG A 337 -20.29 16.21 3.44
CA ARG A 337 -19.67 15.83 2.17
C ARG A 337 -18.84 16.95 1.57
N ILE A 338 -19.35 18.19 1.58
CA ILE A 338 -18.62 19.36 1.08
C ILE A 338 -17.34 19.60 1.90
N LEU A 339 -17.41 19.53 3.23
CA LEU A 339 -16.23 19.71 4.09
C LEU A 339 -15.20 18.58 3.91
N ALA A 340 -15.64 17.34 3.73
CA ALA A 340 -14.76 16.20 3.49
C ALA A 340 -14.08 16.31 2.11
N LEU A 341 -14.81 16.80 1.09
CA LEU A 341 -14.26 17.08 -0.24
C LEU A 341 -13.24 18.22 -0.20
N TRP A 342 -13.53 19.32 0.50
CA TRP A 342 -12.56 20.41 0.66
C TRP A 342 -11.30 19.96 1.41
N LEU A 343 -11.44 19.15 2.46
CA LEU A 343 -10.30 18.55 3.15
C LEU A 343 -9.44 17.74 2.16
N LEU A 344 -10.07 16.86 1.36
CA LEU A 344 -9.36 16.05 0.37
C LEU A 344 -8.64 16.91 -0.68
N LEU A 345 -9.31 17.91 -1.24
CA LEU A 345 -8.74 18.80 -2.27
C LEU A 345 -7.58 19.64 -1.72
N LEU A 346 -7.72 20.22 -0.52
CA LEU A 346 -6.66 21.01 0.09
C LEU A 346 -5.49 20.14 0.57
N LEU A 347 -5.73 18.88 0.98
CA LEU A 347 -4.66 17.92 1.24
C LEU A 347 -3.88 17.57 -0.02
N LEU A 348 -4.53 17.40 -1.17
CA LEU A 348 -3.83 17.18 -2.43
C LEU A 348 -2.96 18.39 -2.81
N MET A 349 -3.46 19.61 -2.60
CA MET A 349 -2.67 20.83 -2.77
C MET A 349 -1.49 20.89 -1.78
N GLN A 350 -1.73 20.52 -0.51
CA GLN A 350 -0.69 20.44 0.53
C GLN A 350 0.43 19.48 0.13
N LEU A 351 0.09 18.31 -0.43
CA LEU A 351 1.04 17.32 -0.92
C LEU A 351 1.87 17.87 -2.08
N VAL A 352 1.25 18.57 -3.03
CA VAL A 352 1.97 19.20 -4.15
C VAL A 352 2.98 20.23 -3.62
N ILE A 353 2.54 21.16 -2.77
CA ILE A 353 3.43 22.19 -2.21
C ILE A 353 4.56 21.54 -1.41
N GLY A 354 4.27 20.52 -0.60
CA GLY A 354 5.27 19.80 0.19
C GLY A 354 6.29 19.06 -0.68
N ALA A 355 5.84 18.41 -1.75
CA ALA A 355 6.71 17.73 -2.71
C ALA A 355 7.60 18.74 -3.45
N VAL A 356 7.04 19.86 -3.91
CA VAL A 356 7.78 20.95 -4.56
C VAL A 356 8.84 21.51 -3.61
N TYR A 357 8.48 21.81 -2.35
CA TYR A 357 9.44 22.28 -1.35
C TYR A 357 10.60 21.29 -1.18
N ARG A 358 10.28 20.01 -0.96
CA ARG A 358 11.29 18.98 -0.74
C ARG A 358 12.24 18.86 -1.94
N HIS A 359 11.69 18.69 -3.14
CA HIS A 359 12.46 18.53 -4.37
C HIS A 359 13.29 19.75 -4.76
N LEU A 360 12.75 20.97 -4.61
CA LEU A 360 13.51 22.19 -4.89
C LEU A 360 14.57 22.47 -3.81
N ALA A 361 14.32 22.11 -2.55
CA ALA A 361 15.31 22.25 -1.49
C ALA A 361 16.55 21.35 -1.71
N MET A 362 16.38 20.19 -2.34
CA MET A 362 17.48 19.28 -2.70
C MET A 362 18.25 19.78 -3.95
N ASP A 363 17.56 20.24 -4.99
CA ASP A 363 18.19 20.65 -6.26
C ASP A 363 18.90 22.02 -6.19
N LEU A 364 18.32 22.97 -5.47
CA LEU A 364 18.75 24.37 -5.49
C LEU A 364 19.61 24.66 -4.26
N ALA A 365 20.77 24.04 -4.13
CA ALA A 365 21.76 24.30 -3.06
C ALA A 365 22.19 25.80 -2.90
N ILE A 366 21.53 26.76 -3.55
CA ILE A 366 21.80 28.19 -3.55
C ILE A 366 20.45 28.97 -3.64
N GLU A 367 20.20 29.86 -2.66
CA GLU A 367 19.02 30.74 -2.42
C GLU A 367 17.89 30.23 -1.50
N GLY A 368 18.18 30.17 -0.19
CA GLY A 368 17.15 29.99 0.87
C GLY A 368 16.02 31.04 0.87
N SER A 369 16.16 32.15 0.15
CA SER A 369 15.09 33.15 -0.04
C SER A 369 13.93 32.63 -0.90
N ARG A 370 14.17 31.74 -1.87
CA ARG A 370 13.12 31.22 -2.77
C ARG A 370 12.32 30.08 -2.15
N THR A 371 12.97 29.20 -1.38
CA THR A 371 12.30 28.06 -0.73
C THR A 371 11.52 28.48 0.53
N GLY A 372 11.94 29.56 1.20
CA GLY A 372 11.27 30.10 2.39
C GLY A 372 9.79 30.43 2.14
N HIS A 373 9.45 31.07 1.01
CA HIS A 373 8.06 31.39 0.68
C HIS A 373 7.20 30.13 0.43
N ILE A 374 7.78 29.08 -0.15
CA ILE A 374 7.10 27.81 -0.38
C ILE A 374 6.83 27.11 0.96
N LEU A 375 7.82 27.09 1.87
CA LEU A 375 7.66 26.56 3.22
C LEU A 375 6.58 27.31 4.00
N MET A 376 6.60 28.65 3.98
CA MET A 376 5.58 29.46 4.65
C MET A 376 4.19 29.22 4.06
N GLY A 377 4.08 29.09 2.73
CA GLY A 377 2.84 28.70 2.05
C GLY A 377 2.35 27.30 2.47
N HIS A 378 3.27 26.34 2.59
CA HIS A 378 2.97 25.00 3.09
C HIS A 378 2.44 25.04 4.53
N ILE A 379 3.08 25.79 5.43
CA ILE A 379 2.65 25.94 6.83
C ILE A 379 1.29 26.64 6.93
N ALA A 380 1.08 27.70 6.15
CA ALA A 380 -0.19 28.43 6.13
C ALA A 380 -1.36 27.55 5.67
N LEU A 381 -1.18 26.79 4.58
CA LEU A 381 -2.20 25.84 4.11
C LEU A 381 -2.37 24.66 5.09
N ALA A 382 -1.30 24.22 5.77
CA ALA A 382 -1.37 23.17 6.80
C ALA A 382 -2.32 23.56 7.93
N ALA A 383 -2.35 24.82 8.35
CA ALA A 383 -3.27 25.30 9.39
C ALA A 383 -4.75 25.16 8.97
N ILE A 384 -5.07 25.45 7.70
CA ILE A 384 -6.42 25.31 7.14
C ILE A 384 -6.79 23.83 7.03
N VAL A 385 -5.88 23.02 6.50
CA VAL A 385 -6.04 21.55 6.41
C VAL A 385 -6.26 20.94 7.79
N MET A 386 -5.48 21.37 8.79
CA MET A 386 -5.63 20.92 10.17
C MET A 386 -7.02 21.23 10.72
N LEU A 387 -7.49 22.47 10.54
CA LEU A 387 -8.83 22.86 10.98
C LEU A 387 -9.92 22.00 10.31
N LEU A 388 -9.83 21.79 9.00
CA LEU A 388 -10.78 20.94 8.28
C LEU A 388 -10.71 19.47 8.72
N ALA A 389 -9.53 18.94 8.99
CA ALA A 389 -9.35 17.59 9.50
C ALA A 389 -9.97 17.43 10.89
N ILE A 390 -9.80 18.42 11.77
CA ILE A 390 -10.44 18.45 13.10
C ILE A 390 -11.96 18.50 12.98
N ILE A 391 -12.50 19.40 12.13
CA ILE A 391 -13.95 19.52 11.91
C ILE A 391 -14.52 18.19 11.39
N ASN A 392 -13.91 17.59 10.37
CA ASN A 392 -14.35 16.30 9.83
C ASN A 392 -14.21 15.17 10.87
N GLY A 393 -13.12 15.18 11.65
CA GLY A 393 -12.85 14.23 12.72
C GLY A 393 -13.94 14.24 13.79
N ILE A 394 -14.23 15.42 14.37
CA ILE A 394 -15.29 15.62 15.36
C ILE A 394 -16.63 15.21 14.78
N ARG A 395 -16.98 15.66 13.57
CA ARG A 395 -18.25 15.30 12.91
C ARG A 395 -18.40 13.79 12.71
N GLY A 396 -17.32 13.11 12.30
CA GLY A 396 -17.32 11.65 12.15
C GLY A 396 -17.59 10.94 13.47
N MET A 397 -16.98 11.42 14.57
CA MET A 397 -17.19 10.88 15.91
C MET A 397 -18.59 11.16 16.47
N SER A 398 -19.18 12.32 16.12
CA SER A 398 -20.50 12.76 16.56
C SER A 398 -21.66 12.21 15.73
N THR A 399 -21.42 11.24 14.84
CA THR A 399 -22.50 10.61 14.06
C THR A 399 -23.46 9.84 14.98
N PRO A 400 -24.78 9.86 14.73
CA PRO A 400 -25.76 9.14 15.55
C PRO A 400 -25.43 7.65 15.71
N ALA A 401 -25.84 7.06 16.83
CA ALA A 401 -25.62 5.65 17.14
C ALA A 401 -25.99 4.74 15.95
N GLY A 402 -25.02 3.92 15.49
CA GLY A 402 -25.20 3.00 14.37
C GLY A 402 -24.24 3.16 13.17
N LYS A 403 -23.27 4.08 13.22
CA LYS A 403 -22.26 4.28 12.15
C LYS A 403 -20.81 4.15 12.67
N PRO A 404 -20.39 2.97 13.20
CA PRO A 404 -19.08 2.81 13.85
C PRO A 404 -17.88 3.07 12.93
N ILE A 405 -18.04 2.92 11.61
CA ILE A 405 -16.97 3.17 10.65
C ILE A 405 -16.62 4.66 10.54
N LEU A 406 -17.63 5.55 10.52
CA LEU A 406 -17.39 7.00 10.47
C LEU A 406 -16.76 7.52 11.76
N HIS A 407 -17.15 6.95 12.90
CA HIS A 407 -16.51 7.24 14.18
C HIS A 407 -15.01 6.87 14.16
N ARG A 408 -14.66 5.66 13.68
CA ARG A 408 -13.27 5.22 13.58
C ARG A 408 -12.45 6.07 12.62
N ILE A 409 -13.01 6.42 11.46
CA ILE A 409 -12.33 7.31 10.49
C ILE A 409 -12.17 8.71 11.10
N GLY A 410 -13.18 9.21 11.81
CA GLY A 410 -13.11 10.50 12.49
C GLY A 410 -12.02 10.55 13.57
N LEU A 411 -11.94 9.51 14.41
CA LEU A 411 -10.87 9.35 15.39
C LEU A 411 -9.49 9.26 14.72
N ALA A 412 -9.38 8.49 13.63
CA ALA A 412 -8.15 8.38 12.87
C ALA A 412 -7.70 9.74 12.31
N LEU A 413 -8.61 10.54 11.73
CA LEU A 413 -8.30 11.90 11.26
C LEU A 413 -7.74 12.78 12.40
N LEU A 414 -8.32 12.72 13.60
CA LEU A 414 -7.85 13.50 14.75
C LEU A 414 -6.45 13.06 15.23
N ILE A 415 -6.19 11.76 15.29
CA ILE A 415 -4.87 11.24 15.68
C ILE A 415 -3.83 11.61 14.61
N LEU A 416 -4.15 11.35 13.33
CA LEU A 416 -3.24 11.58 12.22
C LEU A 416 -2.90 13.05 12.03
N VAL A 417 -3.86 13.97 12.22
CA VAL A 417 -3.58 15.42 12.08
C VAL A 417 -2.70 15.94 13.20
N VAL A 418 -2.90 15.49 14.45
CA VAL A 418 -2.01 15.85 15.57
C VAL A 418 -0.60 15.35 15.28
N LEU A 419 -0.46 14.08 14.88
CA LEU A 419 0.82 13.51 14.53
C LEU A 419 1.47 14.23 13.33
N GLN A 420 0.69 14.63 12.32
CA GLN A 420 1.19 15.35 11.14
C GLN A 420 1.82 16.68 11.53
N VAL A 421 1.17 17.43 12.42
CA VAL A 421 1.66 18.74 12.89
C VAL A 421 2.93 18.56 13.72
N LEU A 422 2.95 17.61 14.66
CA LEU A 422 4.14 17.32 15.46
C LEU A 422 5.33 16.92 14.59
N LEU A 423 5.12 16.02 13.63
CA LEU A 423 6.15 15.61 12.67
C LEU A 423 6.58 16.77 11.76
N GLY A 424 5.66 17.65 11.36
CA GLY A 424 5.98 18.79 10.50
C GLY A 424 6.81 19.86 11.21
N ILE A 425 6.49 20.14 12.48
CA ILE A 425 7.29 21.01 13.34
C ILE A 425 8.67 20.41 13.56
N ALA A 426 8.75 19.13 13.92
CA ALA A 426 10.02 18.44 14.12
C ALA A 426 10.88 18.43 12.84
N ALA A 427 10.29 18.11 11.69
CA ALA A 427 10.96 18.14 10.40
C ALA A 427 11.51 19.54 10.08
N THR A 428 10.72 20.59 10.32
CA THR A 428 11.14 21.98 10.09
C THR A 428 12.33 22.35 10.98
N ILE A 429 12.28 22.01 12.27
CA ILE A 429 13.38 22.29 13.21
C ILE A 429 14.66 21.56 12.80
N ILE A 430 14.57 20.27 12.46
CA ILE A 430 15.73 19.46 12.12
C ILE A 430 16.36 19.95 10.80
N VAL A 431 15.55 20.13 9.75
CA VAL A 431 16.03 20.54 8.42
C VAL A 431 16.63 21.94 8.44
N LEU A 432 16.00 22.91 9.13
CA LEU A 432 16.52 24.28 9.21
C LEU A 432 17.67 24.42 10.23
N GLY A 433 17.83 23.47 11.15
CA GLY A 433 18.91 23.44 12.12
C GLY A 433 20.20 22.81 11.61
N ARG A 434 20.17 22.12 10.47
CA ARG A 434 21.33 21.48 9.83
C ARG A 434 22.23 22.54 9.16
N GLY A 435 23.54 22.47 9.39
CA GLY A 435 24.50 23.31 8.69
C GLY A 435 24.57 22.98 7.19
N PRO A 436 24.98 23.94 6.33
CA PRO A 436 25.04 23.72 4.87
C PRO A 436 25.91 22.53 4.46
N ASP A 437 27.00 22.29 5.19
CA ASP A 437 28.00 21.25 4.88
C ASP A 437 27.85 19.99 5.77
N ASP A 438 26.87 19.96 6.67
CA ASP A 438 26.66 18.83 7.56
C ASP A 438 25.99 17.66 6.81
N PRO A 439 26.45 16.41 7.02
CA PRO A 439 25.83 15.24 6.42
C PRO A 439 24.39 15.09 6.92
N ILE A 440 23.51 14.55 6.06
CA ILE A 440 22.09 14.34 6.41
C ILE A 440 22.02 13.31 7.55
N PRO A 441 21.57 13.69 8.76
CA PRO A 441 21.52 12.76 9.86
C PRO A 441 20.32 11.81 9.68
N ALA A 442 20.47 10.54 10.10
CA ALA A 442 19.41 9.54 9.96
C ALA A 442 18.06 9.97 10.58
N ILE A 443 18.09 10.77 11.65
CA ILE A 443 16.88 11.31 12.28
C ILE A 443 16.11 12.27 11.37
N GLU A 444 16.80 13.06 10.53
CA GLU A 444 16.16 13.92 9.54
C GLU A 444 15.37 13.09 8.53
N VAL A 445 15.99 12.03 8.01
CA VAL A 445 15.34 11.11 7.08
C VAL A 445 14.15 10.41 7.71
N VAL A 446 14.29 9.91 8.94
CA VAL A 446 13.21 9.25 9.67
C VAL A 446 12.02 10.20 9.89
N VAL A 447 12.27 11.42 10.39
CA VAL A 447 11.19 12.37 10.71
C VAL A 447 10.52 12.91 9.45
N THR A 448 11.29 13.27 8.41
CA THR A 448 10.74 13.77 7.15
C THR A 448 9.98 12.68 6.38
N SER A 449 10.47 11.44 6.38
CA SER A 449 9.78 10.29 5.80
C SER A 449 8.53 9.93 6.58
N ALA A 450 8.57 9.98 7.91
CA ALA A 450 7.40 9.78 8.75
C ALA A 450 6.34 10.86 8.51
N HIS A 451 6.74 12.14 8.39
CA HIS A 451 5.84 13.24 8.06
C HIS A 451 5.15 13.01 6.70
N GLN A 452 5.90 12.58 5.70
CA GLN A 452 5.36 12.25 4.38
C GLN A 452 4.43 11.03 4.43
N ALA A 453 4.81 9.96 5.13
CA ALA A 453 4.02 8.73 5.24
C ALA A 453 2.71 8.98 6.00
N ASN A 454 2.76 9.71 7.11
CA ASN A 454 1.57 10.10 7.87
C ASN A 454 0.65 11.02 7.06
N GLY A 455 1.21 11.90 6.21
CA GLY A 455 0.45 12.68 5.24
C GLY A 455 -0.33 11.79 4.26
N GLY A 456 0.28 10.69 3.80
CA GLY A 456 -0.39 9.67 2.99
C GLY A 456 -1.54 8.97 3.74
N LEU A 457 -1.36 8.63 5.02
CA LEU A 457 -2.43 8.08 5.86
C LEU A 457 -3.56 9.08 6.07
N LEU A 458 -3.26 10.37 6.24
CA LEU A 458 -4.25 11.44 6.37
C LEU A 458 -5.05 11.62 5.07
N LEU A 459 -4.40 11.51 3.91
CA LEU A 459 -5.06 11.45 2.60
C LEU A 459 -6.00 10.24 2.52
N ALA A 460 -5.53 9.04 2.88
CA ALA A 460 -6.33 7.82 2.89
C ALA A 460 -7.56 7.93 3.81
N ALA A 461 -7.40 8.46 5.02
CA ALA A 461 -8.50 8.70 5.95
C ALA A 461 -9.52 9.72 5.39
N SER A 462 -9.06 10.74 4.67
CA SER A 462 -9.91 11.73 4.02
C SER A 462 -10.71 11.13 2.85
N VAL A 463 -10.06 10.29 2.03
CA VAL A 463 -10.73 9.52 0.96
C VAL A 463 -11.82 8.61 1.56
N LEU A 464 -11.50 7.89 2.64
CA LEU A 464 -12.47 7.05 3.34
C LEU A 464 -13.63 7.87 3.91
N MET A 465 -13.35 9.03 4.50
CA MET A 465 -14.39 9.90 5.04
C MET A 465 -15.38 10.32 3.95
N VAL A 466 -14.90 10.79 2.80
CA VAL A 466 -15.75 11.13 1.65
C VAL A 466 -16.55 9.91 1.19
N ALA A 467 -15.89 8.78 0.97
CA ALA A 467 -16.53 7.56 0.44
C ALA A 467 -17.65 7.04 1.37
N TRP A 468 -17.37 6.95 2.67
CA TRP A 468 -18.32 6.42 3.64
C TRP A 468 -19.46 7.38 3.96
N GLN A 469 -19.22 8.70 3.96
CA GLN A 469 -20.32 9.67 4.05
C GLN A 469 -21.25 9.56 2.84
N CYS A 470 -20.71 9.48 1.62
CA CYS A 470 -21.52 9.27 0.42
C CYS A 470 -22.29 7.94 0.44
N ARG A 471 -21.75 6.88 1.05
CA ARG A 471 -22.39 5.57 1.13
C ARG A 471 -23.46 5.46 2.22
N LEU A 472 -23.32 6.20 3.32
CA LEU A 472 -24.16 6.05 4.51
C LEU A 472 -25.14 7.21 4.74
N GLU A 473 -24.94 8.36 4.09
CA GLU A 473 -25.71 9.57 4.33
C GLU A 473 -26.35 10.14 3.06
N LYS A 474 -27.66 10.40 3.13
CA LYS A 474 -28.44 11.15 2.13
C LYS A 474 -28.77 12.54 2.68
N SER A 475 -28.78 13.57 1.82
CA SER A 475 -29.45 14.82 2.20
C SER A 475 -30.96 14.65 2.14
N GLN A 476 -31.68 15.42 2.93
CA GLN A 476 -33.12 15.59 2.74
C GLN A 476 -33.36 16.17 1.34
N GLY A 477 -34.08 15.42 0.50
CA GLY A 477 -34.39 15.81 -0.89
C GLY A 477 -33.50 15.20 -1.99
N ASP A 478 -32.55 14.31 -1.66
CA ASP A 478 -31.85 13.42 -2.62
C ASP A 478 -32.65 12.13 -2.85
#